data_AF-A0A354FQM0-F1
#
_entry.id   AF-A0A354FQM0-F1
#
_cell.length_a   1.000
_cell.length_b   1.000
_cell.length_c   1.000
_cell.angle_alpha   90.00
_cell.angle_beta   90.00
_cell.angle_gamma   90.00
#
_symmetry.space_group_name_H-M   'P 1'
#
loop_
_entity.id
_entity.type
_entity.pdbx_description
1 polymer ?
#
loop_
_entity_poly.entity_id
_entity_poly.type
_entity_poly.pdbx_seq_one_letter_code
_entity_poly.pdbx_strand_id
1 'polypeptide(L)'
;MSKTTTYEAPDAAAVAAKAVTDYQAETDDVLGEKMVLNMGPSHPATHGVLRLVLELDGEIIEKAEPHIGYLHRGDEKIAENMHYNQFVPYTDRLDYLAPLANNVAYACAVEKLMGWELPP
;
A
#
# COMPACT_ATOMS: atom_id res chain seq x y z
N MET A 1 57.99 -18.54 -18.79
CA MET A 1 56.66 -18.90 -19.34
C MET A 1 55.68 -18.94 -18.19
N SER A 2 54.88 -17.89 -17.99
CA SER A 2 53.86 -17.83 -16.94
C SER A 2 52.68 -18.70 -17.35
N LYS A 3 52.28 -19.65 -16.50
CA LYS A 3 51.18 -20.58 -16.77
C LYS A 3 49.92 -19.99 -16.11
N THR A 4 49.05 -19.38 -16.91
CA THR A 4 47.76 -18.87 -16.44
C THR A 4 46.83 -20.06 -16.19
N THR A 5 46.44 -20.30 -14.95
CA THR A 5 45.42 -21.29 -14.60
C THR A 5 44.10 -20.56 -14.43
N THR A 6 43.14 -20.81 -15.32
CA THR A 6 41.76 -20.30 -15.22
C THR A 6 41.00 -21.08 -14.16
N TYR A 7 40.45 -20.37 -13.17
CA TYR A 7 39.58 -20.91 -12.13
C TYR A 7 38.13 -20.57 -12.48
N GLU A 8 37.34 -21.58 -12.82
CA GLU A 8 35.88 -21.43 -12.94
C GLU A 8 35.27 -21.59 -11.55
N ALA A 9 34.80 -20.48 -10.98
CA ALA A 9 34.01 -20.51 -9.76
C ALA A 9 32.67 -21.22 -10.06
N PRO A 10 32.20 -22.13 -9.20
CA PRO A 10 30.89 -22.75 -9.38
C PRO A 10 29.84 -21.64 -9.39
N ASP A 11 29.01 -21.61 -10.44
CA ASP A 11 27.98 -20.60 -10.64
C ASP A 11 26.94 -20.70 -9.53
N ALA A 12 27.18 -19.97 -8.45
CA ALA A 12 26.30 -19.90 -7.29
C ALA A 12 24.91 -19.37 -7.67
N ALA A 13 24.81 -18.57 -8.75
CA ALA A 13 23.53 -18.07 -9.24
C ALA A 13 22.73 -19.20 -9.91
N ALA A 14 23.38 -20.09 -10.68
CA ALA A 14 22.71 -21.26 -11.25
C ALA A 14 22.27 -22.26 -10.17
N VAL A 15 23.08 -22.47 -9.13
CA VAL A 15 22.72 -23.34 -7.99
C VAL A 15 21.55 -22.75 -7.19
N ALA A 16 21.56 -21.44 -6.95
CA ALA A 16 20.46 -20.74 -6.29
C ALA A 16 19.17 -20.77 -7.12
N ALA A 17 19.26 -20.53 -8.43
CA ALA A 17 18.12 -20.60 -9.34
C ALA A 17 17.54 -22.02 -9.39
N LYS A 18 18.39 -23.05 -9.40
CA LYS A 18 17.95 -24.45 -9.36
C LYS A 18 17.31 -24.79 -8.01
N ALA A 19 17.86 -24.33 -6.88
CA ALA A 19 17.27 -24.53 -5.57
C ALA A 19 15.90 -23.85 -5.42
N VAL A 20 15.71 -22.67 -6.02
CA VAL A 20 14.40 -22.00 -6.10
C VAL A 20 13.41 -22.81 -6.93
N THR A 21 13.87 -23.37 -8.05
CA THR A 21 13.04 -24.19 -8.95
C THR A 21 12.64 -25.52 -8.30
N ASP A 22 13.59 -26.17 -7.63
CA ASP A 22 13.39 -27.44 -6.93
C ASP A 22 12.46 -27.24 -5.71
N TYR A 23 12.59 -26.11 -4.99
CA TYR A 23 11.66 -25.73 -3.91
C TYR A 23 10.24 -25.50 -4.45
N GLN A 24 10.10 -24.79 -5.58
CA GLN A 24 8.79 -24.56 -6.23
C GLN A 24 8.11 -25.87 -6.69
N ALA A 25 8.89 -26.83 -7.17
CA ALA A 25 8.37 -28.13 -7.60
C ALA A 25 7.94 -29.01 -6.41
N GLU A 26 8.63 -28.91 -5.27
CA GLU A 26 8.31 -29.65 -4.05
C GLU A 26 7.11 -29.03 -3.30
N THR A 27 6.90 -27.71 -3.41
CA THR A 27 5.72 -27.03 -2.86
C THR A 27 4.43 -27.37 -3.60
N ASP A 28 4.49 -27.60 -4.92
CA ASP A 28 3.30 -27.85 -5.77
C ASP A 28 2.58 -29.18 -5.43
N ASP A 29 3.27 -30.15 -4.82
CA ASP A 29 2.72 -31.49 -4.46
C ASP A 29 2.31 -31.58 -2.96
N VAL A 30 2.73 -30.62 -2.13
CA VAL A 30 2.51 -30.62 -0.67
C VAL A 30 1.57 -29.49 -0.20
N LEU A 31 1.51 -28.36 -0.92
CA LEU A 31 0.59 -27.27 -0.60
C LEU A 31 -0.75 -27.45 -1.33
N GLY A 32 -1.83 -27.47 -0.54
CA GLY A 32 -3.19 -27.56 -1.03
C GLY A 32 -3.54 -26.42 -1.99
N GLU A 33 -4.44 -26.74 -2.92
CA GLU A 33 -5.05 -25.90 -3.95
C GLU A 33 -4.97 -24.38 -3.68
N LYS A 34 -4.35 -23.62 -4.60
CA LYS A 34 -4.36 -22.15 -4.58
C LYS A 34 -5.74 -21.63 -4.24
N MET A 35 -5.84 -20.92 -3.13
CA MET A 35 -7.13 -20.49 -2.58
C MET A 35 -7.30 -18.97 -2.69
N VAL A 36 -8.50 -18.55 -3.08
CA VAL A 36 -8.89 -17.14 -3.06
C VAL A 36 -9.68 -16.87 -1.78
N LEU A 37 -9.07 -16.15 -0.85
CA LEU A 37 -9.69 -15.75 0.42
C LEU A 37 -10.15 -14.29 0.34
N ASN A 38 -11.43 -14.06 0.61
CA ASN A 38 -11.98 -12.71 0.70
C ASN A 38 -12.02 -12.25 2.17
N MET A 39 -11.13 -11.32 2.51
CA MET A 39 -10.97 -10.80 3.87
C MET A 39 -11.54 -9.37 3.97
N GLY A 40 -12.62 -9.19 4.72
CA GLY A 40 -13.28 -7.89 4.89
C GLY A 40 -14.43 -7.65 3.91
N PRO A 41 -15.26 -6.62 4.13
CA PRO A 41 -14.82 -5.25 4.42
C PRO A 41 -14.79 -4.83 5.90
N SER A 42 -15.51 -5.52 6.78
CA SER A 42 -15.61 -5.20 8.22
C SER A 42 -14.99 -6.28 9.11
N HIS A 43 -14.02 -7.02 8.56
CA HIS A 43 -13.38 -8.09 9.31
C HIS A 43 -12.61 -7.48 10.51
N PRO A 44 -12.71 -8.01 11.74
CA PRO A 44 -12.12 -7.39 12.92
C PRO A 44 -10.60 -7.16 12.84
N ALA A 45 -9.92 -7.91 11.97
CA ALA A 45 -8.49 -7.81 11.74
C ALA A 45 -8.07 -6.66 10.79
N THR A 46 -9.01 -5.93 10.19
CA THR A 46 -8.71 -4.75 9.36
C THR A 46 -9.09 -3.47 10.11
N HIS A 47 -8.11 -2.61 10.42
CA HIS A 47 -8.41 -1.27 10.92
C HIS A 47 -9.07 -0.44 9.81
N GLY A 48 -10.29 0.05 10.06
CA GLY A 48 -11.09 0.73 9.05
C GLY A 48 -11.90 -0.25 8.18
N VAL A 49 -12.47 0.26 7.10
CA VAL A 49 -13.29 -0.53 6.17
C VAL A 49 -12.46 -0.85 4.93
N LEU A 50 -11.89 -2.05 4.91
CA LEU A 50 -11.00 -2.52 3.85
C LEU A 50 -11.35 -3.95 3.49
N ARG A 51 -11.53 -4.21 2.18
CA ARG A 51 -11.67 -5.57 1.65
C ARG A 51 -10.38 -5.93 0.92
N LEU A 52 -9.84 -7.09 1.22
CA LEU A 52 -8.67 -7.67 0.57
C LEU A 52 -9.09 -9.00 -0.06
N VAL A 53 -8.89 -9.12 -1.37
CA VAL A 53 -8.97 -10.42 -2.07
C VAL A 53 -7.56 -10.99 -2.10
N LEU A 54 -7.32 -12.04 -1.34
CA LEU A 54 -6.02 -12.66 -1.16
C LEU A 54 -5.97 -13.96 -1.97
N GLU A 55 -4.92 -14.12 -2.78
CA GLU A 55 -4.56 -15.40 -3.40
C GLU A 55 -3.46 -16.02 -2.54
N LEU A 56 -3.77 -17.17 -1.95
CA LEU A 56 -2.91 -17.86 -1.00
C LEU A 56 -2.45 -19.20 -1.59
N ASP A 57 -1.19 -19.51 -1.36
CA ASP A 57 -0.62 -20.84 -1.47
C ASP A 57 -0.32 -21.34 -0.05
N GLY A 58 -1.27 -22.09 0.52
CA GLY A 58 -1.31 -22.42 1.95
C GLY A 58 -1.24 -21.20 2.87
N GLU A 59 -0.13 -21.05 3.59
CA GLU A 59 0.12 -19.93 4.52
C GLU A 59 0.82 -18.72 3.86
N ILE A 60 1.25 -18.86 2.60
CA ILE A 60 1.95 -17.82 1.86
C ILE A 60 0.96 -17.01 1.02
N ILE A 61 1.06 -15.68 1.11
CA ILE A 61 0.30 -14.76 0.26
C ILE A 61 1.07 -14.58 -1.04
N GLU A 62 0.54 -15.07 -2.16
CA GLU A 62 1.10 -14.82 -3.49
C GLU A 62 0.68 -13.45 -4.02
N LYS A 63 -0.58 -13.07 -3.80
CA LYS A 63 -1.14 -11.79 -4.26
C LYS A 63 -2.22 -11.28 -3.32
N ALA A 64 -2.30 -9.96 -3.19
CA ALA A 64 -3.34 -9.26 -2.44
C ALA A 64 -3.90 -8.11 -3.26
N GLU A 65 -5.20 -8.13 -3.54
CA GLU A 65 -5.91 -7.06 -4.24
C GLU A 65 -6.75 -6.25 -3.25
N PRO A 66 -6.38 -4.97 -2.97
CA PRO A 66 -7.14 -4.13 -2.08
C PRO A 66 -8.32 -3.47 -2.79
N HIS A 67 -9.53 -3.70 -2.27
CA HIS A 67 -10.74 -2.99 -2.67
C HIS A 67 -10.97 -1.84 -1.68
N ILE A 68 -10.67 -0.61 -2.15
CA ILE A 68 -10.84 0.63 -1.39
C ILE A 68 -12.11 1.38 -1.80
N GLY A 69 -12.45 2.45 -1.07
CA GLY A 69 -13.54 3.37 -1.43
C GLY A 69 -14.85 3.16 -0.66
N TYR A 70 -14.94 2.16 0.23
CA TYR A 70 -16.11 1.99 1.11
C TYR A 70 -16.38 3.18 2.04
N LEU A 71 -15.37 4.01 2.30
CA LEU A 71 -15.47 5.25 3.07
C LEU A 71 -15.39 6.50 2.20
N HIS A 72 -15.59 6.39 0.88
CA HIS A 72 -15.63 7.56 0.02
C HIS A 72 -16.88 8.41 0.35
N ARG A 73 -16.66 9.62 0.87
CA ARG A 73 -17.72 10.56 1.26
C ARG A 73 -17.95 11.70 0.27
N GLY A 74 -17.17 11.76 -0.81
CA GLY A 74 -17.24 12.84 -1.78
C GLY A 74 -16.76 14.19 -1.24
N ASP A 75 -15.77 14.18 -0.33
CA ASP A 75 -15.23 15.40 0.31
C ASP A 75 -14.76 16.43 -0.73
N GLU A 76 -14.19 15.98 -1.86
CA GLU A 76 -13.79 16.84 -3.00
C GLU A 76 -14.99 17.58 -3.60
N LYS A 77 -16.12 16.89 -3.81
CA LYS A 77 -17.33 17.49 -4.38
C LYS A 77 -18.01 18.45 -3.41
N ILE A 78 -17.92 18.13 -2.13
CA ILE A 78 -18.42 18.98 -1.04
C ILE A 78 -17.59 20.28 -0.96
N ALA A 79 -16.27 20.20 -1.17
CA ALA A 79 -15.39 21.36 -1.18
C ALA A 79 -15.76 22.39 -2.26
N GLU A 80 -16.18 21.95 -3.45
CA GLU A 80 -16.61 22.84 -4.54
C GLU A 80 -17.80 23.74 -4.18
N ASN A 81 -18.66 23.29 -3.26
CA ASN A 81 -19.89 23.99 -2.88
C ASN A 81 -19.74 24.79 -1.57
N MET A 82 -18.54 24.91 -1.02
CA MET A 82 -18.29 25.60 0.25
C MET A 82 -17.26 26.72 0.12
N HIS A 83 -17.39 27.73 0.96
CA HIS A 83 -16.36 28.76 1.09
C HIS A 83 -15.11 28.20 1.79
N TYR A 84 -13.94 28.80 1.53
CA TYR A 84 -12.66 28.31 2.04
C TYR A 84 -12.67 28.05 3.56
N ASN A 85 -13.22 28.97 4.36
CA ASN A 85 -13.30 28.80 5.82
C ASN A 85 -14.32 27.74 6.28
N GLN A 86 -15.37 27.49 5.48
CA GLN A 86 -16.38 26.48 5.80
C GLN A 86 -15.86 25.05 5.60
N PHE A 87 -14.83 24.88 4.77
CA PHE A 87 -14.23 23.58 4.50
C PHE A 87 -13.19 23.15 5.55
N VAL A 88 -12.71 24.06 6.41
CA VAL A 88 -11.71 23.73 7.45
C VAL A 88 -12.12 22.56 8.37
N PRO A 89 -13.38 22.42 8.83
CA PRO A 89 -13.78 21.25 9.61
C PRO A 89 -13.77 19.95 8.81
N TYR A 90 -13.81 19.99 7.46
CA TYR A 90 -13.74 18.80 6.62
C TYR A 90 -12.31 18.29 6.48
N THR A 91 -11.31 19.17 6.54
CA THR A 91 -9.90 18.76 6.50
C THR A 91 -9.49 17.94 7.73
N ASP A 92 -10.12 18.18 8.88
CA ASP A 92 -10.00 17.32 10.08
C ASP A 92 -10.46 15.88 9.86
N ARG A 93 -11.40 15.66 8.93
CA ARG A 93 -12.02 14.35 8.68
C ARG A 93 -11.30 13.52 7.64
N LEU A 94 -10.32 14.10 6.95
CA LEU A 94 -9.49 13.40 5.95
C LEU A 94 -8.47 12.47 6.62
N ASP A 95 -7.81 12.97 7.66
CA ASP A 95 -6.98 12.19 8.57
C ASP A 95 -7.43 12.47 10.01
N TYR A 96 -8.15 11.50 10.57
CA TYR A 96 -8.68 11.61 11.92
C TYR A 96 -7.61 11.40 13.01
N LEU A 97 -6.41 10.91 12.66
CA LEU A 97 -5.30 10.75 13.61
C LEU A 97 -4.49 12.06 13.74
N ALA A 98 -4.33 12.80 12.64
CA ALA A 98 -3.57 14.05 12.60
C ALA A 98 -4.36 15.22 11.96
N PRO A 99 -5.52 15.62 12.53
CA PRO A 99 -6.39 16.63 11.93
C PRO A 99 -5.71 18.00 11.75
N LEU A 100 -4.87 18.39 12.73
CA LEU A 100 -4.15 19.67 12.70
C LEU A 100 -3.18 19.78 11.52
N ALA A 101 -2.54 18.68 11.11
CA ALA A 101 -1.61 18.69 9.99
C ALA A 101 -2.34 19.01 8.67
N ASN A 102 -3.54 18.46 8.49
CA ASN A 102 -4.37 18.75 7.32
C ASN A 102 -4.86 20.20 7.31
N ASN A 103 -5.29 20.72 8.46
CA ASN A 103 -5.75 22.10 8.56
C ASN A 103 -4.63 23.09 8.23
N VAL A 104 -3.42 22.86 8.73
CA VAL A 104 -2.26 23.70 8.43
C VAL A 104 -1.92 23.62 6.94
N ALA A 105 -1.89 22.42 6.35
CA ALA A 105 -1.63 22.25 4.93
C ALA A 105 -2.66 22.99 4.05
N TYR A 106 -3.94 22.91 4.43
CA TYR A 106 -5.02 23.61 3.74
C TYR A 106 -4.94 25.13 3.90
N ALA A 107 -4.72 25.63 5.11
CA ALA A 107 -4.56 27.06 5.39
C ALA A 107 -3.39 27.64 4.59
N CYS A 108 -2.22 26.99 4.62
CA CYS A 108 -1.06 27.42 3.85
C CYS A 108 -1.32 27.42 2.33
N ALA A 109 -2.13 26.47 1.81
CA ALA A 109 -2.50 26.47 0.40
C ALA A 109 -3.40 27.66 0.04
N VAL A 110 -4.38 27.98 0.88
CA VAL A 110 -5.29 29.12 0.70
C VAL A 110 -4.54 30.46 0.84
N GLU A 111 -3.66 30.58 1.83
CA GLU A 111 -2.84 31.78 2.06
C GLU A 111 -1.92 32.06 0.86
N LYS A 112 -1.26 31.03 0.34
CA LYS A 112 -0.44 31.13 -0.87
C LYS A 112 -1.26 31.52 -2.09
N LEU A 113 -2.48 30.98 -2.25
CA LEU A 113 -3.38 31.31 -3.35
C LEU A 113 -3.83 32.78 -3.29
N MET A 114 -4.05 33.31 -2.10
CA MET A 114 -4.48 34.70 -1.88
C MET A 114 -3.31 35.70 -1.83
N GLY A 115 -2.06 35.22 -1.78
CA GLY A 115 -0.87 36.07 -1.66
C GLY A 115 -0.76 36.76 -0.30
N TRP A 116 -1.20 36.12 0.78
CA TRP A 116 -1.13 36.68 2.12
C TRP A 116 0.24 36.45 2.77
N GLU A 117 0.75 37.49 3.42
CA GLU A 117 1.89 37.39 4.33
C GLU A 117 1.38 37.28 5.76
N LEU A 118 1.73 36.17 6.43
CA LEU A 118 1.35 35.92 7.81
C LEU A 118 2.28 36.66 8.79
N PRO A 119 1.76 37.11 9.95
CA PRO A 119 2.61 37.58 11.02
C PRO A 119 3.50 36.44 11.57
N PRO A 120 4.70 36.76 12.07
CA PRO A 120 5.61 35.80 12.67
C PRO A 120 5.12 35.25 14.01
#